data_AF-A0A081NI89-F1
#
_entry.id   AF-A0A081NI89-F1
#
_cell.length_a   1.000
_cell.length_b   1.000
_cell.length_c   1.000
_cell.angle_alpha   90.00
_cell.angle_beta   90.00
_cell.angle_gamma   90.00
#
_symmetry.space_group_name_H-M   'P 1'
#
loop_
_entity.id
_entity.type
_entity.pdbx_description
1 polymer ?
#
loop_
_entity_poly.entity_id
_entity_poly.type
_entity_poly.pdbx_seq_one_letter_code
_entity_poly.pdbx_strand_id
1 'polypeptide(L)'
;MSNAVLPDPTGFALGGYAMGMYLMRQIGDRGVYGNPELPDFMVFLNWQELPWYWQGFDSLWFAMLMVALIPGLLAFLFGWLAFRSRVTGVYLSIITQALTYALMLMFFQNDFGFGGNNGLTRIIHKISKICPQPLI
;
A
#
# COMPACT_ATOMS: atom_id res chain seq x y z
N MET A 1 -10.71 -1.26 32.18
CA MET A 1 -9.76 -1.10 31.05
C MET A 1 -10.63 -0.97 29.81
N SER A 2 -10.66 0.20 29.18
CA SER A 2 -11.57 0.49 28.06
C SER A 2 -11.14 -0.28 26.82
N ASN A 3 -11.97 -1.22 26.38
CA ASN A 3 -11.85 -1.95 25.12
C ASN A 3 -12.23 -1.05 23.93
N ALA A 4 -11.58 0.10 23.82
CA ALA A 4 -11.64 0.87 22.60
C ALA A 4 -10.79 0.12 21.58
N VAL A 5 -11.45 -0.58 20.66
CA VAL A 5 -10.85 -0.94 19.38
C VAL A 5 -10.57 0.40 18.69
N LEU A 6 -9.41 0.98 19.00
CA LEU A 6 -8.89 2.11 18.25
C LEU A 6 -8.74 1.65 16.79
N PRO A 7 -8.98 2.52 15.80
CA PRO A 7 -8.70 2.18 14.41
C PRO A 7 -7.25 1.71 14.33
N ASP A 8 -7.06 0.44 13.96
CA ASP A 8 -5.75 -0.15 13.91
C ASP A 8 -4.99 0.43 12.72
N PRO A 9 -3.67 0.68 12.87
CA PRO A 9 -2.87 1.28 11.81
C PRO A 9 -2.86 0.46 10.51
N THR A 10 -3.11 -0.85 10.60
CA THR A 10 -3.21 -1.74 9.45
C THR A 10 -4.44 -1.44 8.60
N GLY A 11 -5.63 -1.38 9.20
CA GLY A 11 -6.86 -1.07 8.50
C GLY A 11 -6.81 0.30 7.81
N PHE A 12 -6.25 1.30 8.50
CA PHE A 12 -6.07 2.63 7.91
C PHE A 12 -5.06 2.63 6.75
N ALA A 13 -3.93 1.93 6.90
CA ALA A 13 -2.93 1.83 5.83
C ALA A 13 -3.49 1.14 4.58
N LEU A 14 -4.23 0.04 4.75
CA LEU A 14 -4.86 -0.68 3.63
C LEU A 14 -5.91 0.18 2.91
N GLY A 15 -6.77 0.86 3.65
CA GLY A 15 -7.78 1.77 3.07
C GLY A 15 -7.14 2.98 2.38
N GLY A 16 -6.15 3.61 3.01
CA GLY A 16 -5.39 4.71 2.42
C GLY A 16 -4.66 4.29 1.14
N TYR A 17 -4.11 3.08 1.10
CA TYR A 17 -3.46 2.53 -0.08
C TYR A 17 -4.45 2.32 -1.24
N ALA A 18 -5.63 1.76 -0.97
CA ALA A 18 -6.69 1.59 -1.97
C ALA A 18 -7.12 2.93 -2.60
N MET A 19 -7.25 3.99 -1.77
CA MET A 19 -7.52 5.33 -2.27
C MET A 19 -6.32 5.90 -3.07
N GLY A 20 -5.09 5.63 -2.64
CA GLY A 20 -3.87 6.02 -3.36
C GLY A 20 -3.80 5.43 -4.77
N MET A 21 -4.17 4.15 -4.93
CA MET A 21 -4.25 3.52 -6.26
C MET A 21 -5.23 4.25 -7.19
N TYR A 22 -6.39 4.65 -6.68
CA TYR A 22 -7.36 5.45 -7.43
C TYR A 22 -6.80 6.82 -7.84
N LEU A 23 -6.20 7.54 -6.90
CA LEU A 23 -5.62 8.85 -7.20
C LEU A 23 -4.48 8.76 -8.21
N MET A 24 -3.66 7.71 -8.17
CA MET A 24 -2.60 7.48 -9.16
C MET A 24 -3.15 7.21 -10.56
N ARG A 25 -4.27 6.49 -10.67
CA ARG A 25 -4.97 6.28 -11.95
C ARG A 25 -5.56 7.57 -12.51
N GLN A 26 -5.99 8.49 -11.65
CA GLN A 26 -6.51 9.81 -12.05
C GLN A 26 -5.42 10.79 -12.54
N ILE A 27 -4.14 10.55 -12.19
CA ILE A 27 -3.03 11.36 -12.71
C ILE A 27 -2.82 11.10 -14.20
N GLY A 28 -2.91 9.84 -14.64
CA GLY A 28 -2.87 9.44 -16.06
C GLY A 28 -1.73 10.08 -16.86
N ASP A 29 -2.07 10.70 -17.99
CA ASP A 29 -1.18 11.39 -18.92
C ASP A 29 -0.48 12.65 -18.35
N ARG A 30 -0.91 13.13 -17.19
CA ARG A 30 -0.25 14.24 -16.47
C ARG A 30 0.98 13.78 -15.68
N GLY A 31 1.24 12.48 -15.67
CA GLY A 31 2.45 11.89 -15.12
C GLY A 31 3.71 12.33 -15.87
N VAL A 32 4.86 12.19 -15.22
CA VAL A 32 6.19 12.51 -15.79
C VAL A 32 6.46 11.73 -17.07
N TYR A 33 5.93 10.50 -17.17
CA TYR A 33 6.09 9.65 -18.34
C TYR A 33 4.95 9.77 -19.36
N GLY A 34 3.91 10.54 -19.05
CA GLY A 34 2.81 10.82 -19.97
C GLY A 34 1.99 9.60 -20.41
N ASN A 35 1.96 8.52 -19.60
CA ASN A 35 1.28 7.29 -19.96
C ASN A 35 -0.16 7.27 -19.37
N PRO A 36 -1.22 7.21 -20.20
CA PRO A 36 -2.60 7.21 -19.73
C PRO A 36 -3.05 5.87 -19.11
N GLU A 37 -2.36 4.76 -19.40
CA GLU A 37 -2.77 3.42 -18.96
C GLU A 37 -1.99 2.95 -17.73
N LEU A 38 -0.70 3.28 -17.66
CA LEU A 38 0.20 2.82 -16.60
C LEU A 38 0.57 3.97 -15.65
N PRO A 39 0.42 3.79 -14.32
CA PRO A 39 0.96 4.74 -13.35
C PRO A 39 2.47 4.97 -13.52
N ASP A 40 2.93 6.20 -13.28
CA ASP A 40 4.32 6.63 -13.49
C ASP A 40 5.39 5.73 -12.82
N PHE A 41 5.09 5.16 -11.65
CA PHE A 41 6.05 4.29 -10.96
C PHE A 41 6.17 2.91 -11.62
N MET A 42 5.10 2.42 -12.26
CA MET A 42 5.12 1.16 -13.01
C MET A 42 5.95 1.33 -14.30
N VAL A 43 5.80 2.47 -14.96
CA VAL A 43 6.67 2.85 -16.10
C VAL A 43 8.13 2.97 -15.64
N PHE A 44 8.39 3.57 -14.48
CA PHE A 44 9.74 3.63 -13.90
C PHE A 44 10.33 2.23 -13.59
N LEU A 45 9.51 1.28 -13.15
CA LEU A 45 9.89 -0.11 -12.91
C LEU A 45 9.90 -0.98 -14.17
N ASN A 46 9.69 -0.38 -15.36
CA ASN A 46 9.66 -1.06 -16.65
C ASN A 46 8.57 -2.14 -16.78
N TRP A 47 7.41 -1.93 -16.15
CA TRP A 47 6.23 -2.78 -16.31
C TRP A 47 5.56 -2.48 -17.65
N GLN A 48 5.11 -3.54 -18.34
CA GLN A 48 4.51 -3.41 -19.68
C GLN A 48 2.98 -3.37 -19.67
N GLU A 49 2.35 -3.95 -18.64
CA GLU A 49 0.90 -4.05 -18.55
C GLU A 49 0.42 -3.76 -17.12
N LEU A 50 -0.81 -3.26 -17.02
CA LEU A 50 -1.42 -2.96 -15.73
C LEU A 50 -1.87 -4.28 -15.06
N PRO A 51 -1.34 -4.61 -13.87
CA PRO A 51 -1.76 -5.83 -13.17
C PRO A 51 -3.27 -5.85 -12.88
N TRP A 52 -3.86 -7.04 -12.92
CA TRP A 52 -5.31 -7.25 -12.80
C TRP A 52 -5.93 -6.66 -11.52
N TYR A 53 -5.21 -6.67 -10.39
CA TYR A 53 -5.68 -6.10 -9.13
C TYR A 53 -5.72 -4.56 -9.10
N TRP A 54 -5.16 -3.89 -10.12
CA TRP A 54 -5.30 -2.44 -10.32
C TRP A 54 -6.50 -2.08 -11.20
N GLN A 55 -7.14 -3.06 -11.85
CA GLN A 55 -8.31 -2.82 -12.69
C GLN A 55 -9.51 -2.42 -11.82
N GLY A 56 -10.27 -1.40 -12.25
CA GLY A 56 -11.42 -0.86 -11.52
C GLY A 56 -11.10 0.36 -10.65
N PHE A 57 -9.83 0.61 -10.32
CA PHE A 57 -9.38 1.82 -9.60
C PHE A 57 -9.44 3.10 -10.45
N ASP A 58 -10.01 3.06 -11.64
CA ASP A 58 -10.43 4.23 -12.41
C ASP A 58 -11.78 4.81 -11.92
N SER A 59 -12.60 4.02 -11.22
CA SER A 59 -13.91 4.43 -10.72
C SER A 59 -13.88 4.77 -9.22
N LEU A 60 -14.37 5.96 -8.86
CA LEU A 60 -14.44 6.40 -7.45
C LEU A 60 -15.27 5.45 -6.59
N TRP A 61 -16.39 4.96 -7.12
CA TRP A 61 -17.29 4.07 -6.38
C TRP A 61 -16.62 2.73 -6.06
N PHE A 62 -15.87 2.19 -7.02
CA PHE A 62 -15.11 0.96 -6.82
C PHE A 62 -14.01 1.17 -5.78
N ALA A 63 -13.27 2.29 -5.88
CA ALA A 63 -12.26 2.64 -4.90
C ALA A 63 -12.84 2.78 -3.49
N MET A 64 -13.95 3.50 -3.32
CA MET A 64 -14.64 3.67 -2.04
C MET A 64 -15.14 2.36 -1.46
N LEU A 65 -15.66 1.46 -2.29
CA LEU A 65 -16.04 0.11 -1.87
C LEU A 65 -14.82 -0.68 -1.39
N MET A 66 -13.71 -0.64 -2.12
CA MET A 66 -12.47 -1.35 -1.75
C MET A 66 -11.81 -0.78 -0.48
N VAL A 67 -11.92 0.52 -0.23
CA VAL A 67 -11.43 1.18 0.99
C VAL A 67 -12.07 0.58 2.26
N ALA A 68 -13.33 0.17 2.19
CA ALA A 68 -14.00 -0.51 3.30
C ALA A 68 -13.87 -2.04 3.22
N LEU A 69 -13.97 -2.61 2.02
CA LEU A 69 -14.05 -4.04 1.81
C LEU A 69 -12.72 -4.74 2.07
N ILE A 70 -11.59 -4.18 1.65
CA ILE A 70 -10.26 -4.78 1.87
C ILE A 70 -9.93 -4.89 3.37
N PRO A 71 -9.95 -3.80 4.16
CA PRO A 71 -9.69 -3.92 5.60
C PRO A 71 -10.78 -4.70 6.32
N GLY A 72 -12.05 -4.58 5.90
CA GLY A 72 -13.17 -5.33 6.48
C GLY A 72 -13.04 -6.84 6.29
N LEU A 73 -12.67 -7.30 5.09
CA LEU A 73 -12.48 -8.72 4.80
C LEU A 73 -11.28 -9.29 5.58
N LEU A 74 -10.18 -8.53 5.64
CA LEU A 74 -9.00 -8.90 6.41
C LEU A 74 -9.33 -9.01 7.90
N ALA A 75 -10.00 -8.01 8.47
CA ALA A 75 -10.46 -8.03 9.86
C ALA A 75 -11.44 -9.17 10.13
N PHE A 76 -12.34 -9.47 9.19
CA PHE A 76 -13.28 -10.59 9.30
C PHE A 76 -12.56 -11.94 9.33
N LEU A 77 -11.62 -12.19 8.39
CA LEU A 77 -10.88 -13.45 8.33
C LEU A 77 -10.02 -13.66 9.58
N PHE A 78 -9.24 -12.65 9.98
CA PHE A 78 -8.41 -12.74 11.17
C PHE A 78 -9.23 -12.80 12.45
N GLY A 79 -10.31 -12.02 12.55
CA GLY A 79 -11.23 -12.06 13.67
C GLY A 79 -11.85 -13.46 13.81
N TRP A 80 -12.40 -14.01 12.73
CA TRP A 80 -12.98 -15.35 12.72
C TRP A 80 -11.98 -16.43 13.16
N LEU A 81 -10.75 -16.40 12.62
CA LEU A 81 -9.69 -17.34 12.99
C LEU A 81 -9.28 -17.20 14.46
N ALA A 82 -9.14 -15.97 14.95
CA ALA A 82 -8.77 -15.68 16.34
C ALA A 82 -9.85 -16.15 17.33
N PHE A 83 -11.13 -15.91 17.02
CA PHE A 83 -12.24 -16.36 17.86
C PHE A 83 -12.38 -17.89 17.85
N ARG A 84 -12.27 -18.53 16.68
CA ARG A 84 -12.33 -19.99 16.58
C ARG A 84 -11.20 -20.69 17.34
N SER A 85 -10.02 -20.06 17.38
CA SER A 85 -8.84 -20.62 18.02
C SER A 85 -8.74 -20.27 19.52
N ARG A 86 -9.76 -19.59 20.08
CA ARG A 86 -9.83 -19.14 21.49
C ARG A 86 -8.56 -18.37 21.92
N VAL A 87 -8.03 -17.55 21.01
CA VAL A 87 -6.77 -16.83 21.22
C VAL A 87 -6.95 -15.74 22.28
N THR A 88 -6.15 -15.73 23.33
CA THR A 88 -6.22 -14.76 24.42
C THR A 88 -5.16 -13.66 24.27
N GLY A 89 -5.58 -12.41 24.48
CA GLY A 89 -4.78 -11.19 24.71
C GLY A 89 -3.43 -11.09 24.00
N VAL A 90 -2.39 -11.66 24.63
CA VAL A 90 -0.99 -11.56 24.19
C VAL A 90 -0.76 -12.16 22.81
N TYR A 91 -1.38 -13.30 22.51
CA TYR A 91 -1.22 -13.94 21.21
C TYR A 91 -1.85 -13.11 20.09
N LEU A 92 -2.98 -12.44 20.37
CA LEU A 92 -3.64 -11.57 19.41
C LEU A 92 -2.77 -10.35 19.08
N SER A 93 -2.11 -9.75 20.09
CA SER A 93 -1.25 -8.59 19.84
C SER A 93 0.00 -8.94 19.03
N ILE A 94 0.59 -10.13 19.24
CA ILE A 94 1.72 -10.63 18.43
C ILE A 94 1.29 -10.83 16.97
N ILE A 95 0.12 -11.44 16.74
CA ILE A 95 -0.40 -11.68 15.39
C ILE A 95 -0.67 -10.35 14.67
N THR A 96 -1.34 -9.40 15.32
CA THR A 96 -1.65 -8.11 14.69
C THR A 96 -0.37 -7.31 14.38
N GLN A 97 0.63 -7.33 15.26
CA GLN A 97 1.91 -6.66 14.99
C GLN A 97 2.67 -7.33 13.84
N ALA A 98 2.73 -8.66 13.81
CA ALA A 98 3.34 -9.40 12.72
C ALA A 98 2.65 -9.12 11.38
N LEU A 99 1.32 -9.00 11.38
CA LEU A 99 0.53 -8.66 10.20
C LEU A 99 0.84 -7.25 9.70
N THR A 100 0.88 -6.25 10.59
CA THR A 100 1.29 -4.88 10.22
C THR A 100 2.67 -4.87 9.59
N TYR A 101 3.62 -5.61 10.18
CA TYR A 101 4.99 -5.69 9.66
C TYR A 101 5.06 -6.41 8.31
N ALA A 102 4.35 -7.54 8.15
CA ALA A 102 4.30 -8.27 6.89
C ALA A 102 3.68 -7.42 5.76
N LEU A 103 2.60 -6.68 6.05
CA LEU A 103 1.97 -5.78 5.09
C LEU A 103 2.88 -4.60 4.74
N MET A 104 3.60 -4.04 5.71
CA MET A 104 4.63 -3.03 5.45
C MET A 104 5.69 -3.56 4.48
N LEU A 105 6.22 -4.76 4.73
CA LEU A 105 7.20 -5.39 3.85
C LEU A 105 6.64 -5.67 2.45
N MET A 106 5.37 -6.06 2.34
CA MET A 106 4.72 -6.31 1.06
C MET A 106 4.57 -5.01 0.25
N PHE A 107 4.15 -3.90 0.87
CA PHE A 107 4.04 -2.61 0.18
C PHE A 107 5.39 -2.04 -0.26
N PHE A 108 6.47 -2.36 0.46
CA PHE A 108 7.81 -1.94 0.06
C PHE A 108 8.43 -2.80 -1.05
N GLN A 109 7.87 -3.96 -1.35
CA GLN A 109 8.36 -4.83 -2.40
C GLN A 109 7.83 -4.39 -3.76
N ASN A 110 8.77 -4.13 -4.68
CA ASN A 110 8.47 -3.69 -6.04
C ASN A 110 7.85 -4.80 -6.90
N ASP A 111 8.15 -6.06 -6.61
CA ASP A 111 7.67 -7.22 -7.37
C ASP A 111 6.16 -7.41 -7.26
N PHE A 112 5.54 -6.92 -6.18
CA PHE A 112 4.08 -6.93 -6.03
C PHE A 112 3.38 -5.79 -6.78
N GLY A 113 4.10 -4.92 -7.50
CA GLY A 113 3.51 -3.85 -8.29
C GLY A 113 2.87 -2.74 -7.45
N PHE A 114 3.26 -2.61 -6.19
CA PHE A 114 2.75 -1.58 -5.27
C PHE A 114 3.60 -0.29 -5.24
N GLY A 115 4.71 -0.27 -5.99
CA GLY A 115 5.52 0.93 -6.22
C GLY A 115 6.58 1.23 -5.18
N GLY A 116 6.61 0.48 -4.06
CA GLY A 116 7.69 0.48 -3.08
C GLY A 116 8.12 1.86 -2.61
N ASN A 117 9.41 2.03 -2.33
CA ASN A 117 10.02 3.30 -1.92
C ASN A 117 10.63 4.11 -3.10
N ASN A 118 10.32 3.75 -4.34
CA ASN A 118 10.99 4.27 -5.54
C ASN A 118 10.85 5.79 -5.74
N GLY A 119 9.84 6.43 -5.14
CA GLY A 119 9.70 7.88 -5.13
C GLY A 119 10.84 8.60 -4.39
N LEU A 120 11.42 8.00 -3.34
CA LEU A 120 12.49 8.60 -2.54
C LEU A 120 13.85 8.55 -3.25
N THR A 121 14.10 7.51 -4.05
CA THR A 121 15.34 7.35 -4.83
C THR A 121 15.58 8.53 -5.77
N ARG A 122 14.51 9.07 -6.37
CA ARG A 122 14.60 10.23 -7.27
C ARG A 122 15.03 11.51 -6.54
N ILE A 123 14.58 11.72 -5.31
CA ILE A 123 14.94 12.88 -4.49
C ILE A 123 16.39 12.77 -4.01
N ILE A 124 16.80 11.58 -3.56
CA ILE A 124 18.19 11.31 -3.12
C ILE A 124 19.16 11.48 -4.29
N HIS A 125 18.83 10.99 -5.48
CA HIS A 125 19.65 11.21 -6.68
C HIS A 125 19.79 12.70 -7.04
N LYS A 126 18.73 13.49 -6.84
CA LYS A 126 18.76 14.94 -7.08
C LYS A 126 19.62 15.67 -6.05
N ILE A 127 19.56 15.27 -4.77
CA ILE A 127 20.37 15.83 -3.69
C ILE A 127 21.86 15.45 -3.83
N SER A 128 22.17 14.21 -4.22
CA SER A 128 23.55 13.75 -4.46
C SER A 128 24.25 14.54 -5.57
N LYS A 129 23.51 15.06 -6.56
CA LYS A 129 24.05 15.95 -7.60
C LYS A 129 24.29 17.38 -7.10
N ILE A 130 23.66 17.79 -6.01
CA ILE A 130 23.79 19.13 -5.40
C ILE A 130 24.90 19.14 -4.35
N CYS A 131 25.06 18.06 -3.60
CA CYS A 131 26.13 17.86 -2.63
C CYS A 131 27.00 16.67 -3.07
N PRO A 132 27.95 16.86 -4.00
CA PRO A 132 28.95 15.84 -4.27
C PRO A 132 29.74 15.62 -2.99
N GLN A 133 29.65 14.42 -2.43
CA GLN A 133 30.48 14.03 -1.29
C GLN A 133 31.94 14.10 -1.75
N PRO A 134 32.83 14.88 -1.10
CA PRO A 134 34.25 14.77 -1.40
C PRO A 134 34.71 13.37 -0.97
N LEU A 135 35.27 12.61 -1.91
CA LEU A 135 35.90 11.33 -1.63
C LEU A 135 36.96 11.52 -0.53
N ILE A 136 36.83 10.79 0.57
CA ILE A 136 37.95 10.31 1.38
C ILE A 136 38.12 8.84 1.03
#